data_AF-A0A178MB28-F1
#
_entry.id   AF-A0A178MB28-F1
#
_cell.length_a   1.000
_cell.length_b   1.000
_cell.length_c   1.000
_cell.angle_alpha   90.00
_cell.angle_beta   90.00
_cell.angle_gamma   90.00
#
_symmetry.space_group_name_H-M   'P 1'
#
loop_
_entity.id
_entity.type
_entity.pdbx_description
1 polymer ?
#
loop_
_entity_poly.entity_id
_entity_poly.type
_entity_poly.pdbx_seq_one_letter_code
_entity_poly.pdbx_strand_id
1 'polypeptide(L)'
;MNTKALQRGFWLSFWSVVTIMTVRGAIIPARLRNLRITSLSGIGPVYATVSWGYSAGSRPVNVIFDLQCAGGATGSVTVDGEALEAEVPLIGTARAGEAYTITATLVYRRLGWTFTRQMQASGQIG
;
A
#
# COMPACT_ATOMS: atom_id res chain seq x y z
N MET A 1 21.29 -37.11 -30.97
CA MET A 1 20.71 -36.25 -29.92
C MET A 1 19.44 -35.61 -30.46
N ASN A 2 18.28 -35.85 -29.85
CA ASN A 2 16.97 -35.46 -30.43
C ASN A 2 16.63 -34.01 -30.08
N THR A 3 17.03 -33.08 -30.95
CA THR A 3 16.91 -31.61 -30.77
C THR A 3 15.48 -31.14 -30.51
N LYS A 4 14.48 -31.81 -31.11
CA LYS A 4 13.05 -31.51 -30.89
C LYS A 4 12.59 -31.80 -29.46
N ALA A 5 13.11 -32.86 -28.85
CA ALA A 5 12.78 -33.21 -27.46
C ALA A 5 13.39 -32.22 -26.46
N LEU A 6 14.64 -31.80 -26.71
CA LEU A 6 15.33 -30.75 -25.94
C LEU A 6 14.61 -29.39 -26.04
N GLN A 7 14.22 -28.98 -27.25
CA GLN A 7 13.49 -27.74 -27.48
C GLN A 7 12.13 -27.74 -26.77
N ARG A 8 11.39 -28.86 -26.82
CA ARG A 8 10.11 -29.00 -26.12
C ARG A 8 10.26 -28.96 -24.59
N GLY A 9 11.30 -29.59 -24.04
CA GLY A 9 11.62 -29.53 -22.61
C GLY A 9 11.92 -28.10 -22.15
N PHE A 10 12.75 -27.38 -22.90
CA PHE A 10 13.06 -25.98 -22.62
C PHE A 10 11.81 -25.09 -22.62
N TRP A 11 10.96 -25.19 -23.64
CA TRP A 11 9.74 -24.40 -23.73
C TRP A 11 8.76 -24.70 -22.58
N LEU A 12 8.61 -25.96 -22.20
CA LEU A 12 7.76 -26.34 -21.05
C LEU A 12 8.28 -25.74 -19.74
N SER A 13 9.58 -25.81 -19.49
CA SER A 13 10.20 -25.20 -18.31
C SER A 13 10.03 -23.68 -18.31
N PHE A 14 10.27 -23.01 -19.44
CA PHE A 14 10.11 -21.57 -19.57
C PHE A 14 8.69 -21.12 -19.25
N TRP A 15 7.68 -21.71 -19.91
CA TRP A 15 6.28 -21.37 -19.68
C TRP A 15 5.82 -21.71 -18.26
N SER A 16 6.32 -22.79 -17.67
CA SER A 16 6.01 -23.14 -16.28
C SER A 16 6.51 -22.06 -15.31
N VAL A 17 7.74 -21.57 -15.48
CA VAL A 17 8.31 -20.49 -14.66
C VAL A 17 7.51 -19.19 -14.85
N VAL A 18 7.23 -18.81 -16.10
CA VAL A 18 6.43 -17.60 -16.41
C VAL A 18 5.05 -17.67 -15.77
N THR A 19 4.39 -18.82 -15.87
CA THR A 19 3.06 -19.04 -15.27
C THR A 19 3.13 -18.94 -13.76
N ILE A 20 4.09 -19.61 -13.11
CA ILE A 20 4.27 -19.56 -11.66
C ILE A 20 4.55 -18.13 -11.18
N MET A 21 5.39 -17.37 -11.88
CA MET A 21 5.68 -15.99 -11.52
C MET A 21 4.46 -15.08 -11.67
N THR A 22 3.73 -15.21 -12.78
CA THR A 22 2.52 -14.42 -13.05
C THR A 22 1.43 -14.72 -12.02
N VAL A 23 1.20 -16.01 -11.77
CA VAL A 23 0.22 -16.47 -10.77
C VAL A 23 0.64 -16.00 -9.38
N ARG A 24 1.90 -16.13 -8.97
CA ARG A 24 2.35 -15.61 -7.68
C ARG A 24 2.18 -14.09 -7.55
N GLY A 25 2.46 -13.33 -8.60
CA GLY A 25 2.25 -11.88 -8.63
C GLY A 25 0.77 -11.50 -8.49
N ALA A 26 -0.13 -12.24 -9.15
CA ALA A 26 -1.57 -12.05 -9.03
C ALA A 26 -2.15 -12.58 -7.72
N ILE A 27 -1.47 -13.54 -7.08
CA ILE A 27 -1.99 -14.23 -5.90
C ILE A 27 -1.54 -13.58 -4.60
N ILE A 28 -0.26 -13.26 -4.46
CA ILE A 28 0.25 -12.84 -3.16
C ILE A 28 -0.18 -11.40 -2.93
N PRO A 29 -0.93 -11.09 -1.85
CA PRO A 29 -1.32 -9.72 -1.56
C PRO A 29 -0.08 -8.86 -1.34
N ALA A 30 -0.01 -7.72 -2.03
CA ALA A 30 1.01 -6.74 -1.79
C ALA A 30 0.96 -6.29 -0.32
N ARG A 31 2.09 -5.85 0.22
CA ARG A 31 2.17 -5.28 1.56
C ARG A 31 2.48 -3.81 1.45
N LEU A 32 1.83 -3.00 2.27
CA LEU A 32 2.21 -1.61 2.42
C LEU A 32 3.64 -1.51 2.96
N ARG A 33 4.41 -0.53 2.47
CA ARG A 33 5.80 -0.27 2.85
C ARG A 33 6.05 1.23 2.91
N ASN A 34 7.04 1.64 3.70
CA ASN A 34 7.53 3.02 3.77
C ASN A 34 6.42 4.06 4.00
N LEU A 35 5.38 3.70 4.74
CA LEU A 35 4.27 4.59 5.08
C LEU A 35 4.78 5.72 5.98
N ARG A 36 4.61 6.96 5.55
CA ARG A 36 5.02 8.14 6.31
C ARG A 36 4.26 9.39 5.89
N ILE A 37 4.16 10.35 6.81
CA ILE A 37 3.81 11.74 6.48
C ILE A 37 5.03 12.42 5.86
N THR A 38 4.85 13.09 4.72
CA THR A 38 5.91 13.82 4.01
C THR A 38 5.83 15.32 4.21
N SER A 39 4.63 15.87 4.35
CA SER A 39 4.42 17.29 4.58
C SER A 39 3.10 17.55 5.28
N LEU A 40 3.04 18.69 5.98
CA LEU A 40 1.80 19.33 6.39
C LEU A 40 1.57 20.57 5.52
N SER A 41 0.36 20.75 5.03
CA SER A 41 -0.02 21.90 4.22
C SER A 41 -1.35 22.51 4.67
N GLY A 42 -1.57 23.77 4.31
CA GLY A 42 -2.79 24.53 4.61
C GLY A 42 -2.61 25.61 5.66
N ILE A 43 -3.09 26.83 5.35
CA ILE A 43 -3.22 27.96 6.28
C ILE A 43 -4.67 28.00 6.81
N GLY A 44 -5.23 26.81 7.09
CA GLY A 44 -6.65 26.53 7.32
C GLY A 44 -6.82 25.09 7.84
N PRO A 45 -7.84 24.30 7.45
CA PRO A 45 -7.83 22.87 7.79
C PRO A 45 -6.49 22.29 7.32
N VAL A 46 -5.76 21.68 8.26
CA VAL A 46 -4.41 21.18 7.98
C VAL A 46 -4.56 19.89 7.18
N TYR A 47 -3.84 19.75 6.09
CA TYR A 47 -3.74 18.53 5.32
C TYR A 47 -2.41 17.86 5.62
N ALA A 48 -2.43 16.55 5.89
CA ALA A 48 -1.22 15.75 5.95
C ALA A 48 -1.04 15.00 4.64
N THR A 49 0.06 15.27 3.96
CA THR A 49 0.47 14.47 2.80
C THR A 49 1.11 13.19 3.31
N VAL A 50 0.51 12.06 2.95
CA VAL A 50 0.96 10.72 3.31
C VAL A 50 1.48 10.04 2.05
N SER A 51 2.67 9.44 2.13
CA SER A 51 3.26 8.66 1.05
C SER A 51 3.53 7.23 1.49
N TRP A 52 3.42 6.28 0.57
CA TRP A 52 3.71 4.87 0.81
C TRP A 52 4.14 4.17 -0.46
N GLY A 53 4.60 2.93 -0.30
CA GLY A 53 4.86 2.00 -1.39
C GLY A 53 4.20 0.66 -1.13
N TYR A 54 4.26 -0.21 -2.14
CA TYR A 54 3.81 -1.58 -2.04
C TYR A 54 4.94 -2.56 -2.32
N SER A 55 4.93 -3.71 -1.67
CA SER A 55 5.73 -4.85 -2.11
C SER A 55 5.22 -5.40 -3.44
N ALA A 56 5.99 -6.27 -4.06
CA ALA A 56 5.47 -7.13 -5.12
C ALA A 56 4.23 -7.90 -4.63
N GLY A 57 3.25 -8.07 -5.53
CA GLY A 57 1.99 -8.74 -5.25
C GLY A 57 0.78 -8.01 -5.85
N SER A 58 -0.41 -8.56 -5.63
CA SER A 58 -1.67 -7.96 -6.04
C SER A 58 -1.95 -6.73 -5.19
N ARG A 59 -2.24 -5.60 -5.84
CA ARG A 59 -2.59 -4.36 -5.15
C ARG A 59 -3.94 -4.49 -4.43
N PRO A 60 -4.14 -3.74 -3.33
CA PRO A 60 -5.46 -3.62 -2.75
C PRO A 60 -6.41 -2.96 -3.76
N VAL A 61 -7.71 -3.09 -3.53
CA VAL A 61 -8.73 -2.34 -4.31
C VAL A 61 -8.81 -0.92 -3.78
N ASN A 62 -8.74 -0.75 -2.46
CA ASN A 62 -8.70 0.53 -1.79
C ASN A 62 -7.90 0.43 -0.50
N VAL A 63 -7.37 1.56 -0.06
CA VAL A 63 -6.69 1.72 1.22
C VAL A 63 -7.33 2.84 2.01
N ILE A 64 -7.56 2.58 3.29
CA ILE A 64 -8.06 3.57 4.24
C ILE A 64 -6.90 3.93 5.15
N PHE A 65 -6.62 5.22 5.29
CA PHE A 65 -5.63 5.73 6.23
C PHE A 65 -6.34 6.51 7.31
N ASP A 66 -6.24 6.04 8.55
CA ASP A 66 -6.67 6.75 9.74
C ASP A 66 -5.44 7.33 10.43
N LEU A 67 -5.35 8.65 10.50
CA LEU A 67 -4.26 9.38 11.12
C LEU A 67 -4.66 9.90 12.49
N GLN A 68 -3.75 9.74 13.45
CA GLN A 68 -3.84 10.34 14.78
C GLN A 68 -2.49 10.97 15.17
N CYS A 69 -2.49 12.26 15.45
CA CYS A 69 -1.34 13.01 15.94
C CYS A 69 -1.41 13.14 17.48
N ALA A 70 -0.25 13.26 18.14
CA ALA A 70 -0.15 13.27 19.61
C ALA A 70 -0.86 14.48 20.27
N GLY A 71 -0.93 15.61 19.57
CA GLY A 71 -1.65 16.83 19.91
C GLY A 71 -3.15 16.77 19.63
N GLY A 72 -3.67 15.59 19.24
CA GLY A 72 -5.10 15.32 19.11
C GLY A 72 -5.68 15.58 17.72
N ALA A 73 -4.88 16.04 16.75
CA ALA A 73 -5.34 16.14 15.37
C ALA A 73 -5.62 14.74 14.80
N THR A 74 -6.77 14.56 14.16
CA THR A 74 -7.16 13.28 13.55
C THR A 74 -7.69 13.49 12.14
N GLY A 75 -7.55 12.49 11.30
CA GLY A 75 -8.04 12.54 9.93
C GLY A 75 -8.20 11.14 9.35
N SER A 76 -9.02 11.01 8.33
CA SER A 76 -9.15 9.76 7.60
C SER A 76 -9.33 10.03 6.11
N VAL A 77 -8.76 9.17 5.27
CA VAL A 77 -8.96 9.21 3.82
C VAL A 77 -9.03 7.80 3.27
N THR A 78 -9.90 7.59 2.28
CA THR A 78 -9.93 6.38 1.48
C THR A 78 -9.41 6.69 0.09
N VAL A 79 -8.49 5.87 -0.39
CA VAL A 79 -7.83 6.04 -1.69
C VAL A 79 -7.91 4.76 -2.50
N ASP A 80 -7.75 4.92 -3.82
CA ASP A 80 -7.57 3.79 -4.72
C ASP A 80 -6.28 3.02 -4.37
N GLY A 81 -6.29 1.70 -4.57
CA GLY A 81 -5.16 0.85 -4.21
C GLY A 81 -3.91 0.99 -5.10
N GLU A 82 -4.00 1.71 -6.22
CA GLU A 82 -2.84 2.08 -7.05
C GLU A 82 -2.19 3.39 -6.61
N ALA A 83 -2.86 4.20 -5.79
CA ALA A 83 -2.29 5.44 -5.27
C ALA A 83 -1.05 5.16 -4.40
N LEU A 84 -0.09 6.07 -4.41
CA LEU A 84 1.14 6.01 -3.62
C LEU A 84 1.32 7.24 -2.71
N GLU A 85 0.43 8.20 -2.86
CA GLU A 85 0.41 9.46 -2.14
C GLU A 85 -1.04 9.94 -2.01
N ALA A 86 -1.36 10.57 -0.89
CA ALA A 86 -2.67 11.17 -0.66
C ALA A 86 -2.61 12.26 0.40
N GLU A 87 -3.54 13.20 0.29
CA GLU A 87 -3.75 14.24 1.28
C GLU A 87 -4.86 13.81 2.25
N VAL A 88 -4.52 13.76 3.53
CA VAL A 88 -5.45 13.46 4.60
C VAL A 88 -5.92 14.78 5.21
N PRO A 89 -7.21 15.15 5.08
CA PRO A 89 -7.73 16.31 5.79
C PRO A 89 -7.72 16.03 7.29
N LEU A 90 -7.14 16.94 8.07
CA LEU A 90 -7.08 16.85 9.52
C LEU A 90 -8.11 17.75 10.17
N ILE A 91 -8.77 17.20 11.19
CA ILE A 91 -9.57 17.91 12.15
C ILE A 91 -8.65 18.25 13.33
N GLY A 92 -8.41 19.55 13.54
CA GLY A 92 -7.48 20.07 14.55
C GLY A 92 -6.17 20.60 13.96
N THR A 93 -5.23 20.93 14.84
CA THR A 93 -3.92 21.48 14.43
C THR A 93 -2.82 20.46 14.66
N ALA A 94 -2.14 20.02 13.60
CA ALA A 94 -0.91 19.24 13.67
C ALA A 94 0.30 20.15 13.44
N ARG A 95 1.44 19.84 14.07
CA ARG A 95 2.69 20.61 13.94
C ARG A 95 3.86 19.73 13.49
N ALA A 96 4.83 20.34 12.82
CA ALA A 96 6.11 19.68 12.56
C ALA A 96 6.79 19.25 13.87
N GLY A 97 7.47 18.11 13.85
CA GLY A 97 8.08 17.47 15.02
C GLY A 97 7.13 16.67 15.91
N GLU A 98 5.82 16.74 15.67
CA GLU A 98 4.82 16.03 16.47
C GLU A 98 4.83 14.53 16.16
N ALA A 99 4.66 13.69 17.18
CA ALA A 99 4.50 12.26 16.97
C ALA A 99 3.13 11.95 16.34
N TYR A 100 3.10 10.99 15.43
CA TYR A 100 1.87 10.54 14.79
C TYR A 100 1.81 9.03 14.71
N THR A 101 0.59 8.54 14.51
CA THR A 101 0.28 7.14 14.22
C THR A 101 -0.69 7.09 13.04
N ILE A 102 -0.31 6.38 11.98
CA ILE A 102 -1.16 6.05 10.85
C ILE A 102 -1.57 4.59 10.97
N THR A 103 -2.88 4.35 10.93
CA THR A 103 -3.46 3.03 10.76
C THR A 103 -3.90 2.90 9.31
N ALA A 104 -3.26 1.99 8.58
CA ALA A 104 -3.61 1.68 7.19
C ALA A 104 -4.43 0.39 7.15
N THR A 105 -5.64 0.47 6.62
CA THR A 105 -6.50 -0.68 6.35
C THR A 105 -6.55 -0.93 4.85
N LEU A 106 -5.90 -2.00 4.41
CA LEU A 106 -5.85 -2.41 3.01
C LEU A 106 -6.97 -3.40 2.73
N VAL A 107 -7.77 -3.14 1.70
CA VAL A 107 -8.87 -4.00 1.29
C VAL A 107 -8.50 -4.74 0.02
N TYR A 108 -8.58 -6.06 0.03
CA TYR A 108 -8.28 -6.90 -1.13
C TYR A 108 -9.52 -7.63 -1.59
N ARG A 109 -9.63 -7.85 -2.90
CA ARG A 109 -10.65 -8.72 -3.49
C ARG A 109 -9.98 -9.81 -4.29
N ARG A 110 -10.37 -11.07 -4.04
CA ARG A 110 -9.74 -12.24 -4.63
C ARG A 110 -10.75 -13.35 -4.81
N LEU A 111 -10.91 -13.84 -6.04
CA LEU A 111 -11.82 -14.94 -6.37
C LEU A 111 -13.25 -14.73 -5.83
N GLY A 112 -13.71 -13.47 -5.77
CA GLY A 112 -15.02 -13.11 -5.21
C GLY A 112 -15.05 -12.81 -3.71
N TRP A 113 -13.97 -13.11 -2.97
CA TRP A 113 -13.87 -12.88 -1.53
C TRP A 113 -13.19 -11.55 -1.25
N THR A 114 -13.73 -10.80 -0.28
CA THR A 114 -13.11 -9.57 0.23
C THR A 114 -12.45 -9.88 1.57
N PHE A 115 -11.20 -9.46 1.73
CA PHE A 115 -10.50 -9.54 3.00
C PHE A 115 -9.72 -8.25 3.25
N THR A 116 -9.55 -7.91 4.52
CA THR A 116 -8.83 -6.72 4.94
C THR A 116 -7.52 -7.09 5.62
N ARG A 117 -6.56 -6.18 5.55
CA ARG A 117 -5.31 -6.26 6.29
C ARG A 117 -5.00 -4.92 6.90
N GLN A 118 -4.80 -4.90 8.20
CA GLN A 118 -4.42 -3.70 8.92
C GLN A 118 -2.91 -3.66 9.16
N MET A 119 -2.36 -2.46 9.09
CA MET A 119 -0.99 -2.15 9.46
C MET A 119 -0.98 -0.82 10.20
N GLN A 120 -0.09 -0.69 11.17
CA GLN A 120 0.13 0.56 11.88
C GLN A 120 1.57 1.02 11.65
N ALA A 121 1.74 2.32 11.43
CA ALA A 121 3.04 2.97 11.38
C ALA A 121 3.01 4.20 12.28
N SER A 122 4.09 4.42 13.02
CA SER A 122 4.24 5.61 13.85
C SER A 122 5.54 6.30 13.48
N GLY A 123 5.57 7.62 13.66
CA GLY A 123 6.72 8.44 13.33
C GLY A 123 6.60 9.83 13.91
N GLN A 124 7.47 10.73 13.44
CA GLN A 124 7.39 12.16 13.73
C GLN A 124 7.17 12.92 12.44
N ILE A 125 6.33 13.95 12.49
CA ILE A 125 6.06 14.82 11.35
C ILE A 125 7.37 15.57 11.04
N GLY A 126 7.81 15.48 9.78
CA GLY A 126 9.00 16.16 9.28
C GLY A 126 8.88 17.68 9.22
#